data_AF-A0A2V6NHW6-F1
#
_entry.id   AF-A0A2V6NHW6-F1
#
_cell.length_a   1.000
_cell.length_b   1.000
_cell.length_c   1.000
_cell.angle_alpha   90.00
_cell.angle_beta   90.00
_cell.angle_gamma   90.00
#
_symmetry.space_group_name_H-M   'P 1'
#
loop_
_entity.id
_entity.type
_entity.pdbx_description
1 polymer ?
#
loop_
_entity_poly.entity_id
_entity_poly.type
_entity_poly.pdbx_seq_one_letter_code
_entity_poly.pdbx_strand_id
1 'polypeptide(L)'
;MQAARDYFQHVDPRRFYEVAGPVNLVLIVLTLILFWKDSASLRFYFAASFACYAAILILTLAYFVPRNLILFTWSISDHLEQIRTASAPWSAMNWLRALLGLAGVLFSFKGLDAYYDTRRKKT
;
A
#
# COMPACT_ATOMS: atom_id res chain seq x y z
N MET A 1 -16.40 -3.46 -13.76
CA MET A 1 -16.57 -2.16 -13.06
C MET A 1 -17.94 -2.05 -12.37
N GLN A 2 -19.04 -2.54 -12.95
CA GLN A 2 -20.38 -2.45 -12.32
C GLN A 2 -20.42 -3.02 -10.90
N ALA A 3 -19.93 -4.26 -10.68
CA ALA A 3 -19.90 -4.85 -9.35
C ALA A 3 -19.13 -4.03 -8.29
N ALA A 4 -18.06 -3.33 -8.70
CA ALA A 4 -17.34 -2.42 -7.80
C ALA A 4 -18.18 -1.16 -7.50
N ARG A 5 -18.90 -0.61 -8.50
CA ARG A 5 -19.83 0.51 -8.25
C ARG A 5 -20.92 0.09 -7.27
N ASP A 6 -21.54 -1.06 -7.48
CA ASP A 6 -22.60 -1.58 -6.61
C ASP A 6 -22.09 -1.77 -5.17
N TYR A 7 -20.87 -2.30 -5.00
CA TYR A 7 -20.24 -2.43 -3.68
C TYR A 7 -19.98 -1.07 -3.01
N PHE A 8 -19.41 -0.11 -3.74
CA PHE A 8 -19.04 1.22 -3.21
C PHE A 8 -20.26 2.09 -2.85
N GLN A 9 -21.45 1.77 -3.37
CA GLN A 9 -22.71 2.41 -2.94
C GLN A 9 -23.13 2.00 -1.53
N HIS A 10 -22.71 0.81 -1.08
CA HIS A 10 -23.14 0.23 0.20
C HIS A 10 -22.04 0.21 1.25
N VAL A 11 -20.78 0.21 0.83
CA VAL A 11 -19.61 0.10 1.69
C VAL A 11 -18.62 1.20 1.36
N ASP A 12 -18.10 1.85 2.41
CA ASP A 12 -17.02 2.82 2.27
C ASP A 12 -15.65 2.16 2.47
N PRO A 13 -14.88 1.90 1.40
CA PRO A 13 -13.58 1.24 1.51
C PRO A 13 -12.52 2.11 2.18
N ARG A 14 -12.75 3.42 2.38
CA ARG A 14 -11.85 4.29 3.16
C ARG A 14 -11.62 3.73 4.56
N ARG A 15 -12.69 3.22 5.20
CA ARG A 15 -12.65 2.67 6.55
C ARG A 15 -11.61 1.56 6.72
N PHE A 16 -11.44 0.72 5.70
CA PHE A 16 -10.42 -0.32 5.73
C PHE A 16 -9.01 0.30 5.74
N TYR A 17 -8.73 1.23 4.85
CA TYR A 17 -7.39 1.81 4.71
C TYR A 17 -7.02 2.75 5.87
N GLU A 18 -8.00 3.41 6.48
CA GLU A 18 -7.82 4.23 7.68
C GLU A 18 -7.43 3.40 8.91
N VAL A 19 -7.75 2.11 8.93
CA VAL A 19 -7.41 1.22 10.05
C VAL A 19 -6.24 0.30 9.70
N ALA A 20 -6.39 -0.52 8.65
CA ALA A 20 -5.40 -1.52 8.27
C ALA A 20 -4.08 -0.89 7.81
N GLY A 21 -4.14 0.28 7.16
CA GLY A 21 -2.96 1.02 6.72
C GLY A 21 -2.05 1.43 7.88
N PRO A 22 -2.53 2.25 8.83
CA PRO A 22 -1.76 2.63 10.00
C PRO A 22 -1.30 1.44 10.85
N VAL A 23 -2.15 0.43 11.06
CA VAL A 23 -1.77 -0.79 11.80
C VAL A 23 -0.58 -1.49 11.13
N ASN A 24 -0.61 -1.66 9.81
CA ASN A 24 0.52 -2.25 9.08
C ASN A 24 1.81 -1.43 9.25
N LEU A 25 1.74 -0.10 9.20
CA LEU A 25 2.90 0.76 9.44
C LEU A 25 3.46 0.62 10.86
N VAL A 26 2.59 0.54 11.87
CA VAL A 26 3.00 0.31 13.26
C VAL A 26 3.73 -1.03 13.39
N LEU A 27 3.21 -2.10 12.77
CA LEU A 27 3.86 -3.42 12.80
C LEU A 27 5.25 -3.40 12.15
N ILE A 28 5.42 -2.67 11.05
CA ILE A 28 6.73 -2.53 10.40
C ILE A 28 7.69 -1.72 11.29
N VAL A 29 7.21 -0.65 11.94
CA VAL A 29 8.02 0.13 12.90
C VAL A 29 8.43 -0.73 14.10
N LEU A 30 7.52 -1.53 14.65
CA LEU A 30 7.84 -2.48 15.70
C LEU A 30 8.91 -3.47 15.25
N THR A 31 8.82 -3.97 14.02
CA THR A 31 9.84 -4.84 13.43
C THR A 31 11.20 -4.12 13.37
N LEU A 32 11.24 -2.87 12.90
CA LEU A 32 12.46 -2.05 12.91
C LEU A 32 13.06 -1.88 14.30
N ILE A 33 12.23 -1.64 15.33
CA ILE A 33 12.68 -1.47 16.72
C ILE A 33 13.26 -2.78 17.27
N LEU A 34 12.56 -3.89 17.06
CA LEU A 34 12.97 -5.21 17.57
C LEU A 34 14.30 -5.66 16.96
N PHE A 35 14.47 -5.48 15.65
CA PHE A 35 15.69 -5.85 14.92
C PHE A 35 16.72 -4.72 14.86
N TRP A 36 16.52 -3.63 15.61
CA TRP A 36 17.36 -2.44 15.50
C TRP A 36 18.83 -2.75 15.79
N LYS A 37 19.15 -3.61 16.75
CA LYS A 37 20.54 -3.85 17.16
C LYS A 37 21.26 -4.95 16.36
N ASP A 38 20.58 -5.64 15.46
CA ASP A 38 21.13 -6.85 14.83
C ASP A 38 22.06 -6.58 13.65
N SER A 39 21.63 -5.77 12.68
CA SER A 39 22.41 -5.50 11.46
C SER A 39 21.95 -4.24 10.74
N ALA A 40 22.90 -3.47 10.20
CA ALA A 40 22.60 -2.30 9.36
C ALA A 40 21.86 -2.68 8.07
N SER A 41 22.13 -3.86 7.51
CA SER A 41 21.44 -4.37 6.32
C SER A 41 19.97 -4.69 6.60
N LEU A 42 19.67 -5.26 7.78
CA LEU A 42 18.29 -5.49 8.22
C LEU A 42 17.50 -4.19 8.34
N ARG A 43 18.12 -3.16 8.96
CA ARG A 43 17.50 -1.84 9.09
C ARG A 43 17.14 -1.26 7.74
N PHE A 44 18.06 -1.36 6.76
CA PHE A 44 17.80 -0.87 5.41
C PHE A 44 16.61 -1.59 4.77
N TYR A 45 16.55 -2.93 4.83
CA TYR A 45 15.46 -3.69 4.23
C TYR A 45 14.10 -3.36 4.87
N PHE A 46 14.00 -3.33 6.20
CA PHE A 46 12.75 -3.01 6.86
C PHE A 46 12.36 -1.52 6.70
N ALA A 47 13.33 -0.60 6.64
CA ALA A 47 13.07 0.81 6.36
C ALA A 47 12.59 1.04 4.92
N ALA A 48 13.18 0.34 3.94
CA ALA A 48 12.73 0.37 2.56
C ALA A 48 11.29 -0.18 2.43
N SER A 49 11.00 -1.30 3.11
CA SER A 49 9.64 -1.84 3.18
C SER A 49 8.65 -0.83 3.80
N PHE A 50 9.02 -0.21 4.93
CA PHE A 50 8.24 0.85 5.57
C PHE A 50 7.94 1.99 4.60
N ALA A 51 8.95 2.50 3.90
CA ALA A 51 8.80 3.57 2.94
C ALA A 51 7.85 3.20 1.79
N CYS A 52 7.94 1.98 1.26
CA CYS A 52 7.01 1.49 0.23
C CYS A 52 5.56 1.46 0.75
N TYR A 53 5.31 0.89 1.93
CA TYR A 53 3.96 0.81 2.48
C TYR A 53 3.40 2.18 2.92
N ALA A 54 4.26 3.08 3.40
CA ALA A 54 3.86 4.45 3.71
C ALA A 54 3.46 5.20 2.43
N ALA A 55 4.24 5.05 1.35
CA ALA A 55 3.90 5.61 0.04
C ALA A 55 2.58 5.06 -0.49
N ILE A 56 2.33 3.75 -0.34
CA ILE A 56 1.04 3.13 -0.71
C ILE A 56 -0.11 3.75 0.08
N LEU A 57 0.03 3.92 1.40
CA LEU A 57 -1.03 4.50 2.23
C LEU A 57 -1.32 5.95 1.83
N ILE A 58 -0.27 6.75 1.66
CA ILE A 58 -0.39 8.16 1.23
C ILE A 58 -1.06 8.24 -0.14
N LEU A 59 -0.60 7.46 -1.12
CA LEU A 59 -1.24 7.39 -2.44
C LEU A 59 -2.71 6.98 -2.32
N THR A 60 -3.00 5.99 -1.49
CA THR A 60 -4.37 5.50 -1.31
C THR A 60 -5.30 6.62 -0.82
N LEU A 61 -4.92 7.29 0.26
CA LEU A 61 -5.73 8.34 0.87
C LEU A 61 -5.77 9.63 0.03
N ALA A 62 -4.63 10.09 -0.49
CA ALA A 62 -4.53 11.37 -1.18
C ALA A 62 -4.90 11.30 -2.68
N TYR A 63 -4.67 10.16 -3.34
CA TYR A 63 -4.86 10.03 -4.78
C TYR A 63 -6.04 9.12 -5.16
N PHE A 64 -6.13 7.93 -4.57
CA PHE A 64 -7.12 6.92 -4.97
C PHE A 64 -8.49 7.19 -4.37
N VAL A 65 -8.60 7.50 -3.09
CA VAL A 65 -9.88 7.81 -2.43
C VAL A 65 -10.68 8.88 -3.17
N PRO A 66 -10.16 10.08 -3.48
CA PRO A 66 -10.95 11.09 -4.18
C PRO A 66 -11.36 10.65 -5.59
N ARG A 67 -10.49 9.95 -6.32
CA ARG A 67 -10.81 9.43 -7.66
C ARG A 67 -11.82 8.28 -7.63
N ASN A 68 -11.77 7.45 -6.60
CA ASN A 68 -12.73 6.36 -6.39
C ASN A 68 -14.15 6.91 -6.18
N LEU A 69 -14.30 8.05 -5.50
CA LEU A 69 -15.61 8.71 -5.39
C LEU A 69 -16.13 9.08 -6.78
N ILE A 70 -15.31 9.72 -7.62
CA ILE A 70 -15.70 10.07 -8.99
C ILE A 70 -16.04 8.80 -9.81
N LEU A 71 -15.19 7.78 -9.76
CA LEU A 71 -15.33 6.59 -10.60
C LEU A 71 -16.50 5.69 -10.16
N PHE A 72 -16.77 5.62 -8.86
CA PHE A 72 -17.67 4.61 -8.30
C PHE A 72 -18.96 5.15 -7.70
N THR A 73 -19.03 6.43 -7.31
CA THR A 73 -20.24 7.00 -6.70
C THR A 73 -21.01 7.96 -7.60
N TRP A 74 -20.35 8.68 -8.52
CA TRP A 74 -21.02 9.63 -9.43
C TRP A 74 -21.85 8.93 -10.51
N SER A 75 -22.97 9.51 -10.93
CA SER A 75 -23.79 8.99 -12.04
C SER A 75 -23.01 8.96 -13.36
N ILE A 76 -23.12 7.88 -14.14
CA ILE A 76 -22.40 7.78 -15.42
C ILE A 76 -23.00 8.73 -16.46
N SER A 77 -24.32 8.89 -16.48
CA SER A 77 -25.04 9.73 -17.43
C SER A 77 -24.60 11.18 -17.38
N ASP A 78 -24.36 11.70 -16.18
CA ASP A 78 -24.15 13.13 -15.97
C ASP A 78 -22.66 13.49 -15.89
N HIS A 79 -21.79 12.48 -15.78
CA HIS A 79 -20.35 12.67 -15.49
C HIS A 79 -19.41 11.82 -16.36
N LEU A 80 -19.84 11.46 -17.58
CA LEU A 80 -19.08 10.56 -18.46
C LEU A 80 -17.64 11.05 -18.71
N GLU A 81 -17.45 12.35 -18.97
CA GLU A 81 -16.11 12.91 -19.24
C GLU A 81 -15.22 12.91 -18.00
N GLN A 82 -15.75 13.21 -16.82
CA GLN A 82 -15.01 13.22 -15.56
C GLN A 82 -14.59 11.80 -15.19
N ILE A 83 -15.48 10.81 -15.37
CA ILE A 83 -15.17 9.39 -15.16
C ILE A 83 -14.09 8.93 -16.14
N ARG A 84 -14.22 9.27 -17.43
CA ARG A 84 -13.23 8.92 -18.45
C ARG A 84 -11.86 9.51 -18.11
N THR A 85 -11.81 10.79 -17.77
CA THR A 85 -10.58 11.51 -17.42
C THR A 85 -9.94 10.99 -16.13
N ALA A 86 -10.76 10.54 -15.16
CA ALA A 86 -10.26 9.94 -13.93
C ALA A 86 -9.71 8.51 -14.13
N SER A 87 -10.29 7.74 -15.06
CA SER A 87 -10.03 6.30 -15.19
C SER A 87 -8.62 5.93 -15.69
N ALA A 88 -8.12 6.61 -16.73
CA ALA A 88 -6.82 6.26 -17.31
C ALA A 88 -5.64 6.56 -16.36
N PRO A 89 -5.56 7.76 -15.73
CA PRO A 89 -4.53 8.04 -14.73
C PRO A 89 -4.65 7.16 -13.49
N TRP A 90 -5.88 6.83 -13.07
CA TRP A 90 -6.13 5.93 -11.96
C TRP A 90 -5.52 4.54 -12.20
N SER A 91 -5.69 3.98 -13.40
CA SER A 91 -5.14 2.67 -13.75
C SER A 91 -3.60 2.67 -13.75
N ALA A 92 -2.98 3.71 -14.33
CA ALA A 92 -1.53 3.85 -14.33
C ALA A 92 -0.95 3.94 -12.90
N MET A 93 -1.57 4.74 -12.03
CA MET A 93 -1.17 4.81 -10.62
C MET A 93 -1.44 3.52 -9.88
N ASN A 94 -2.47 2.77 -10.26
CA ASN A 94 -2.75 1.47 -9.63
C ASN A 94 -1.60 0.49 -9.87
N TRP A 95 -1.02 0.50 -11.07
CA TRP A 95 0.19 -0.26 -11.36
C TRP A 95 1.38 0.19 -10.51
N LEU A 96 1.60 1.49 -10.38
CA LEU A 96 2.66 2.02 -9.49
C LEU A 96 2.46 1.54 -8.05
N ARG A 97 1.23 1.62 -7.54
CA ARG A 97 0.88 1.17 -6.18
C ARG A 97 1.11 -0.33 -6.00
N ALA A 98 0.78 -1.14 -7.01
CA ALA A 98 1.05 -2.58 -7.00
C ALA A 98 2.56 -2.88 -7.00
N LEU A 99 3.36 -2.16 -7.79
CA LEU A 99 4.82 -2.28 -7.81
C LEU A 99 5.44 -1.91 -6.45
N LEU A 100 4.96 -0.85 -5.81
CA LEU A 100 5.37 -0.49 -4.45
C LEU A 100 5.03 -1.61 -3.46
N GLY A 101 3.85 -2.21 -3.58
CA GLY A 101 3.44 -3.34 -2.72
C GLY A 101 4.36 -4.54 -2.89
N LEU A 102 4.64 -4.92 -4.14
CA LEU A 102 5.58 -6.00 -4.45
C LEU A 102 6.98 -5.70 -3.89
N ALA A 103 7.50 -4.49 -4.11
CA ALA A 103 8.79 -4.08 -3.58
C ALA A 103 8.83 -4.16 -2.04
N GLY A 104 7.79 -3.68 -1.36
CA GLY A 104 7.68 -3.74 0.10
C GLY A 104 7.68 -5.17 0.64
N VAL A 105 7.01 -6.11 -0.04
CA VAL A 105 7.05 -7.55 0.29
C VAL A 105 8.44 -8.12 0.08
N LEU A 106 9.07 -7.87 -1.06
CA LEU A 106 10.40 -8.37 -1.38
C LEU A 106 11.45 -7.89 -0.38
N PHE A 107 11.40 -6.61 0.01
CA PHE A 107 12.28 -6.09 1.06
C PHE A 107 12.02 -6.74 2.42
N SER A 108 10.77 -7.02 2.78
CA SER A 108 10.44 -7.71 4.04
C SER A 108 11.03 -9.12 4.06
N PHE A 109 10.85 -9.89 2.97
CA PHE A 109 11.42 -11.22 2.85
C PHE A 109 12.94 -11.19 2.83
N LYS A 110 13.55 -10.23 2.15
CA LYS A 110 15.01 -10.11 2.12
C LYS A 110 15.59 -9.75 3.48
N GLY A 111 14.90 -8.91 4.25
CA GLY A 111 15.25 -8.62 5.65
C GLY A 111 15.23 -9.87 6.53
N LEU A 112 14.18 -10.69 6.38
CA LEU A 112 14.03 -11.95 7.13
C LEU A 112 15.07 -13.00 6.72
N ASP A 113 15.31 -13.17 5.43
CA ASP A 113 16.34 -14.04 4.85
C ASP A 113 17.73 -13.67 5.39
N ALA A 114 18.08 -12.38 5.32
CA ALA A 114 19.35 -11.85 5.84
C ALA A 114 19.52 -12.09 7.34
N TYR A 115 18.44 -12.04 8.12
CA TYR A 115 18.45 -12.31 9.56
C TYR A 115 18.81 -13.77 9.84
N TYR A 116 18.10 -14.71 9.22
CA TYR A 116 18.30 -16.13 9.43
C TYR A 116 19.66 -16.61 8.91
N ASP A 117 20.13 -16.09 7.77
CA ASP A 117 21.47 -16.40 7.27
C ASP A 117 22.57 -15.92 8.22
N THR A 118 22.40 -14.74 8.84
CA THR A 118 23.33 -14.22 9.84
C THR A 118 23.34 -15.07 11.10
N ARG A 119 22.17 -15.53 11.56
CA ARG A 119 22.03 -16.43 12.72
C ARG A 119 22.66 -17.80 12.45
N ARG A 120 22.42 -18.39 11.28
CA ARG A 120 23.01 -19.69 10.88
C ARG A 120 24.53 -19.67 10.93
N LYS A 121 25.17 -18.56 10.50
CA LYS A 121 26.64 -18.41 10.54
C LYS A 121 27.23 -18.24 11.95
N LYS A 122 26.42 -17.86 12.94
CA LYS A 122 26.84 -17.66 14.34
C LYS A 122 26.67 -18.92 15.21
N THR A 123 25.98 -19.94 14.71
CA THR A 123 25.71 -21.21 15.40
C THR A 123 26.69 -22.26 14.89
#